data_AF-A0A2Z2P4Z2-F1
#
_entry.id   AF-A0A2Z2P4Z2-F1
#
_cell.length_a   1.000
_cell.length_b   1.000
_cell.length_c   1.000
_cell.angle_alpha   90.00
_cell.angle_beta   90.00
_cell.angle_gamma   90.00
#
_symmetry.space_group_name_H-M   'P 1'
#
loop_
_entity.id
_entity.type
_entity.pdbx_description
1 polymer ?
#
loop_
_entity_poly.entity_id
_entity_poly.type
_entity_poly.pdbx_seq_one_letter_code
_entity_poly.pdbx_strand_id
1 'polypeptide(L)' 'MNTHTHIEGHAAALRIVNLDTDQIMPKQFLRGIDKSGLEQGLLHDLRFDALGQARPDFVLN' A
#
# COMPACT_ATOMS: atom_id res chain seq x y z
N MET A 1 2.07 23.66 6.38
CA MET A 1 2.02 23.25 4.96
C MET A 1 3.44 23.36 4.44
N ASN A 2 4.07 22.24 4.08
CA ASN A 2 5.36 22.28 3.41
C ASN A 2 5.10 22.57 1.93
N THR A 3 5.49 23.76 1.48
CA THR A 3 5.42 24.12 0.06
C THR A 3 6.63 23.52 -0.64
N HIS A 4 6.52 22.25 -1.03
CA HIS A 4 7.50 21.64 -1.92
C HIS A 4 7.19 22.09 -3.34
N THR A 5 8.07 22.93 -3.90
CA THR A 5 7.99 23.35 -5.31
C THR A 5 8.55 22.27 -6.25
N HIS A 6 9.31 21.32 -5.71
CA HIS A 6 9.93 20.21 -6.43
C HIS A 6 9.95 18.96 -5.54
N ILE A 7 9.58 17.81 -6.11
CA ILE A 7 9.58 16.50 -5.44
C ILE A 7 10.29 15.50 -6.37
N GLU A 8 11.32 14.83 -5.87
CA GLU A 8 12.05 13.77 -6.56
C GLU A 8 11.90 12.46 -5.81
N GLY A 9 11.81 11.35 -6.55
CA GLY A 9 11.69 10.03 -5.95
C GLY A 9 11.59 8.92 -6.98
N HIS A 10 11.63 7.67 -6.50
CA HIS A 10 11.44 6.50 -7.34
C HIS A 10 9.97 6.29 -7.66
N ALA A 11 9.67 6.02 -8.94
CA ALA A 11 8.33 5.66 -9.38
C ALA A 11 8.20 4.13 -9.51
N ALA A 12 7.07 3.59 -9.04
CA ALA A 12 6.70 2.19 -9.20
C ALA A 12 5.41 2.09 -10.02
N ALA A 13 5.43 1.30 -11.09
CA ALA A 13 4.28 1.16 -11.98
C ALA A 13 3.29 0.11 -11.46
N LEU A 14 2.07 0.52 -11.12
CA LEU A 14 0.97 -0.38 -10.77
C LEU A 14 -0.01 -0.49 -11.94
N ARG A 15 0.13 -1.53 -12.77
CA ARG A 15 -0.72 -1.75 -13.96
C ARG A 15 -1.98 -2.54 -13.62
N ILE A 16 -2.80 -2.00 -12.72
CA ILE A 16 -4.05 -2.64 -12.24
C ILE A 16 -5.22 -1.74 -12.63
N VAL A 17 -6.17 -2.28 -13.39
CA VAL A 17 -7.39 -1.57 -13.79
C VAL A 17 -8.42 -1.69 -12.66
N ASN A 18 -9.17 -0.63 -12.39
CA ASN A 18 -10.22 -0.58 -11.36
C ASN A 18 -9.71 -0.96 -9.95
N LEU A 19 -8.52 -0.48 -9.57
CA LEU A 19 -7.99 -0.64 -8.22
C LEU A 19 -8.93 0.01 -7.19
N ASP A 20 -9.57 -0.81 -6.34
CA ASP A 20 -10.57 -0.36 -5.39
C ASP A 20 -10.00 -0.01 -3.99
N THR A 21 -10.87 0.48 -3.10
CA THR A 21 -10.47 0.92 -1.75
C THR A 21 -10.02 -0.21 -0.84
N ASP A 22 -10.62 -1.39 -0.94
CA ASP A 22 -10.22 -2.55 -0.14
C ASP A 22 -8.89 -3.12 -0.65
N GLN A 23 -8.62 -3.05 -1.95
CA GLN A 23 -7.31 -3.42 -2.52
C GLN A 23 -6.20 -2.46 -2.10
N ILE A 24 -6.50 -1.16 -1.99
CA ILE A 24 -5.54 -0.15 -1.48
C ILE A 24 -5.31 -0.33 0.01
N MET A 25 -6.37 -0.52 0.78
CA MET A 25 -6.33 -0.60 2.24
C MET A 25 -7.44 -1.53 2.75
N PRO A 26 -7.13 -2.80 3.03
CA PRO A 26 -8.14 -3.72 3.52
C PRO A 26 -8.71 -3.27 4.87
N LYS A 27 -10.04 -3.32 5.00
CA LYS A 27 -10.76 -2.84 6.18
C LYS A 27 -10.31 -3.41 7.53
N GLN A 28 -9.66 -4.58 7.56
CA GLN A 28 -9.13 -5.16 8.81
C GLN A 28 -8.07 -4.27 9.48
N PHE A 29 -7.35 -3.46 8.70
CA PHE A 29 -6.35 -2.51 9.19
C PHE A 29 -6.97 -1.19 9.67
N LEU A 30 -8.24 -0.93 9.35
CA LEU A 30 -8.95 0.32 9.68
C LEU A 30 -9.72 0.27 11.01
N ARG A 31 -9.38 -0.68 11.89
CA ARG A 31 -10.03 -0.85 13.20
C ARG A 31 -9.38 -0.03 14.31
N GLY A 32 -8.18 0.50 14.07
CA GLY A 32 -7.46 1.34 15.01
C GLY A 32 -8.14 2.71 15.20
N ILE A 33 -7.86 3.35 16.34
CA ILE A 33 -8.33 4.71 16.64
C ILE A 33 -7.38 5.79 16.13
N ASP A 34 -6.18 5.40 15.69
CA ASP A 34 -5.14 6.27 15.19
C ASP A 34 -4.51 5.71 13.91
N LYS A 35 -3.44 6.36 13.44
CA LYS A 35 -2.76 6.02 12.17
C LYS A 35 -1.65 4.99 12.32
N SER A 36 -1.39 4.48 13.53
CA SER A 36 -0.30 3.54 13.75
C SER A 36 -0.58 2.21 13.05
N GLY A 37 0.45 1.64 12.40
CA GLY A 37 0.35 0.33 11.75
C GLY A 37 -0.39 0.30 10.41
N LEU A 38 -0.94 1.43 9.93
CA LEU A 38 -1.65 1.48 8.65
C LEU A 38 -0.72 1.16 7.47
N GLU A 39 0.58 1.42 7.58
CA GLU A 39 1.58 1.09 6.57
C GLU A 39 1.65 -0.42 6.24
N GLN A 40 1.23 -1.28 7.17
CA GLN A 40 1.16 -2.72 6.99
C GLN A 40 -0.03 -3.11 6.10
N GLY A 41 -1.09 -2.30 6.09
CA GLY A 41 -2.30 -2.52 5.31
C GLY A 41 -2.20 -2.04 3.86
N LEU A 42 -1.28 -1.12 3.54
CA LEU A 42 -1.15 -0.56 2.19
C LEU A 42 -0.86 -1.68 1.18
N LEU A 43 -1.80 -1.88 0.25
CA LEU A 43 -1.74 -2.88 -0.83
C LEU A 43 -1.44 -4.30 -0.30
N HIS A 44 -1.90 -4.61 0.92
CA HIS A 44 -1.49 -5.82 1.65
C HIS A 44 -1.69 -7.11 0.84
N ASP A 45 -2.86 -7.31 0.24
CA ASP A 45 -3.17 -8.56 -0.48
C ASP A 45 -2.42 -8.68 -1.82
N LEU A 46 -1.87 -7.56 -2.33
CA LEU A 46 -0.98 -7.53 -3.49
C LEU A 46 0.49 -7.74 -3.08
N ARG A 47 0.85 -7.35 -1.85
CA ARG A 47 2.21 -7.47 -1.31
C ARG A 47 2.47 -8.83 -0.67
N PHE A 48 1.48 -9.44 -0.05
CA PHE A 48 1.66 -10.64 0.75
C PHE A 48 0.77 -11.79 0.28
N ASP A 49 1.24 -13.02 0.48
CA ASP A 49 0.43 -14.22 0.28
C ASP A 49 -0.38 -14.58 1.54
N ALA A 50 -1.12 -15.70 1.48
CA ALA A 50 -1.94 -16.16 2.60
C ALA A 50 -1.13 -16.62 3.83
N LEU A 51 0.17 -16.87 3.67
CA LEU A 51 1.09 -17.20 4.75
C LEU A 51 1.81 -15.96 5.30
N GLY A 52 1.50 -14.76 4.76
CA GLY A 52 2.13 -13.50 5.12
C GLY A 52 3.50 -13.30 4.49
N GLN A 53 3.89 -14.12 3.51
CA GLN A 53 5.18 -13.95 2.81
C GLN A 53 5.07 -12.91 1.71
N ALA A 54 6.12 -12.10 1.56
CA ALA A 54 6.18 -11.09 0.52
C ALA A 54 6.19 -11.75 -0.87
N ARG A 55 5.30 -11.29 -1.75
CA ARG A 55 5.21 -11.70 -3.14
C ARG A 55 6.38 -11.08 -3.93
N PRO A 56 7.30 -11.89 -4.50
CA PRO A 56 8.51 -11.37 -5.15
C PRO A 56 8.24 -10.64 -6.48
N ASP A 57 7.05 -10.82 -7.05
CA ASP A 57 6.59 -10.21 -8.29
C ASP A 57 5.92 -8.84 -8.10
N PHE A 58 5.67 -8.42 -6.85
CA PHE A 58 5.07 -7.13 -6.57
C PHE A 58 6.10 -6.00 -6.49
N VAL A 59 5.90 -4.95 -7.28
CA VAL A 59 6.88 -3.86 -7.51
C VAL A 59 7.26 -3.04 -6.27
N LEU A 60 6.51 -3.12 -5.18
CA LEU A 60 6.79 -2.40 -3.93
C LEU A 60 7.33 -3.28 -2.79
N ASN A 61 7.63 -4.55 -3.06
CA ASN A 61 8.32 -5.44 -2.13
C ASN A 61 9.83 -5.41 -2.41
#